data_AF-A0A6I4U3X6-F1
#
_entry.id   AF-A0A6I4U3X6-F1
#
_cell.length_a   1.000
_cell.length_b   1.000
_cell.length_c   1.000
_cell.angle_alpha   90.00
_cell.angle_beta   90.00
_cell.angle_gamma   90.00
#
_symmetry.space_group_name_H-M   'P 1'
#
loop_
_entity.id
_entity.type
_entity.pdbx_description
1 polymer ?
#
loop_
_entity_poly.entity_id
_entity_poly.type
_entity_poly.pdbx_seq_one_letter_code
_entity_poly.pdbx_strand_id
1 'polypeptide(L)'
;MAANVEAIAAVNHWRGQCLDNFARAEKAIIATLGELAKSNDGVRIHEAAAHRTRGLCQALKQISKAPPAARAAASLETWALREKQRNHLAHGCFTVRAHCSQDWAFVNEVTEVRKNIATTSRTPWTKLEADAFLKSIIVERKNLEALLKQALAEV
;
A
#
# COMPACT_ATOMS: atom_id res chain seq x y z
N MET A 1 32.82 -7.04 -0.51
CA MET A 1 32.32 -5.68 -0.83
C MET A 1 31.29 -5.69 -1.96
N ALA A 2 31.59 -6.23 -3.15
CA ALA A 2 30.64 -6.29 -4.28
C ALA A 2 29.29 -6.94 -3.93
N ALA A 3 29.29 -8.12 -3.31
CA ALA A 3 28.06 -8.83 -2.93
C ALA A 3 27.13 -8.04 -1.98
N ASN A 4 27.67 -7.17 -1.12
CA ASN A 4 26.86 -6.37 -0.22
C ASN A 4 26.22 -5.17 -0.94
N VAL A 5 26.95 -4.57 -1.90
CA VAL A 5 26.43 -3.50 -2.75
C VAL A 5 25.30 -4.02 -3.64
N GLU A 6 25.47 -5.21 -4.21
CA GLU A 6 24.43 -5.90 -4.99
C GLU A 6 23.18 -6.22 -4.14
N ALA A 7 23.37 -6.73 -2.91
CA ALA A 7 22.26 -6.97 -1.99
C ALA A 7 21.51 -5.67 -1.62
N ILE A 8 22.24 -4.58 -1.34
CA ILE A 8 21.64 -3.26 -1.07
C ILE A 8 20.83 -2.78 -2.28
N ALA A 9 21.38 -2.90 -3.49
CA ALA A 9 20.69 -2.53 -4.71
C ALA A 9 19.42 -3.36 -4.91
N ALA A 10 19.47 -4.67 -4.66
CA ALA A 10 18.32 -5.57 -4.76
C ALA A 10 17.22 -5.22 -3.75
N VAL A 11 17.56 -4.95 -2.49
CA VAL A 11 16.61 -4.52 -1.45
C VAL A 11 15.97 -3.18 -1.81
N ASN A 12 16.75 -2.22 -2.30
CA ASN A 12 16.21 -0.93 -2.73
C ASN A 12 15.32 -1.05 -3.97
N HIS A 13 15.66 -1.92 -4.91
CA HIS A 13 14.81 -2.21 -6.06
C HIS A 13 13.46 -2.79 -5.62
N TRP A 14 13.50 -3.81 -4.75
CA TRP A 14 12.30 -4.41 -4.16
C TRP A 14 11.44 -3.36 -3.43
N ARG A 15 12.07 -2.52 -2.59
CA ARG A 15 11.39 -1.43 -1.87
C ARG A 15 10.71 -0.47 -2.85
N GLY A 16 11.40 -0.09 -3.92
CA GLY A 16 10.86 0.75 -4.99
C GLY A 16 9.65 0.12 -5.67
N GLN A 17 9.69 -1.18 -5.97
CA GLN A 17 8.55 -1.91 -6.54
C GLN A 17 7.35 -1.94 -5.59
N CYS A 18 7.56 -2.16 -4.29
CA CYS A 18 6.47 -2.10 -3.31
C CYS A 18 5.83 -0.72 -3.27
N LEU A 19 6.64 0.34 -3.18
CA LEU A 19 6.15 1.72 -3.12
C LEU A 19 5.44 2.16 -4.40
N ASP A 20 5.92 1.73 -5.58
CA ASP A 20 5.23 1.98 -6.85
C ASP A 20 3.83 1.34 -6.89
N ASN A 21 3.69 0.11 -6.40
CA ASN A 21 2.38 -0.53 -6.33
C ASN A 21 1.42 0.22 -5.37
N PHE A 22 1.92 0.72 -4.24
CA PHE A 22 1.12 1.59 -3.37
C PHE A 22 0.71 2.89 -4.06
N ALA A 23 1.62 3.53 -4.80
CA ALA A 23 1.33 4.76 -5.53
C ALA A 23 0.31 4.55 -6.65
N ARG A 24 0.35 3.41 -7.34
CA ARG A 24 -0.65 3.05 -8.36
C ARG A 24 -2.04 2.81 -7.77
N ALA A 25 -2.13 2.08 -6.65
CA ALA A 25 -3.39 1.92 -5.94
C ALA A 25 -3.95 3.28 -5.49
N GLU A 26 -3.10 4.13 -4.93
CA GLU A 26 -3.45 5.49 -4.50
C GLU A 26 -3.99 6.34 -5.66
N LYS A 27 -3.33 6.25 -6.83
CA LYS A 27 -3.79 6.91 -8.05
C LYS A 27 -5.18 6.42 -8.46
N ALA A 28 -5.47 5.13 -8.37
CA ALA A 28 -6.79 4.59 -8.67
C ALA A 28 -7.83 5.09 -7.66
N ILE A 29 -7.51 5.08 -6.37
CA ILE A 29 -8.39 5.56 -5.29
C ILE A 29 -8.77 7.03 -5.50
N ILE A 30 -7.79 7.91 -5.72
CA ILE A 30 -8.06 9.33 -5.90
C ILE A 30 -8.84 9.62 -7.18
N ALA A 31 -8.57 8.87 -8.26
CA ALA A 31 -9.35 8.99 -9.50
C ALA A 31 -10.81 8.59 -9.28
N THR A 32 -11.06 7.47 -8.60
CA THR A 32 -12.43 7.02 -8.28
C THR A 32 -13.16 8.01 -7.37
N LEU A 33 -12.50 8.53 -6.34
CA LEU A 33 -13.06 9.60 -5.51
C LEU A 33 -13.41 10.85 -6.33
N GLY A 34 -12.54 11.22 -7.27
CA GLY A 34 -12.76 12.34 -8.18
C GLY A 34 -14.02 12.17 -9.03
N GLU A 35 -14.23 10.98 -9.60
CA GLU A 35 -15.46 10.72 -10.38
C GLU A 35 -16.72 10.70 -9.49
N LEU A 36 -16.66 10.07 -8.32
CA LEU A 36 -17.80 10.07 -7.38
C LEU A 36 -18.13 11.46 -6.85
N ALA A 37 -17.15 12.32 -6.64
CA ALA A 37 -17.37 13.70 -6.19
C ALA A 37 -18.05 14.58 -7.27
N LYS A 38 -17.92 14.23 -8.55
CA LYS A 38 -18.65 14.93 -9.64
C LYS A 38 -20.13 14.53 -9.70
N SER A 39 -20.46 13.28 -9.34
CA SER A 39 -21.82 12.75 -9.42
C SER A 39 -22.59 12.80 -8.09
N ASN A 40 -21.90 13.05 -6.97
CA ASN A 40 -22.49 13.03 -5.63
C ASN A 40 -21.95 14.17 -4.76
N ASP A 41 -22.80 15.17 -4.48
CA ASP A 41 -22.51 16.37 -3.69
C ASP A 41 -21.99 16.11 -2.26
N GLY A 42 -22.11 14.88 -1.75
CA GLY A 42 -21.65 14.49 -0.41
C GLY A 42 -20.22 13.95 -0.33
N VAL A 43 -19.58 13.61 -1.46
CA VAL A 43 -18.27 12.92 -1.45
C VAL A 43 -17.13 13.93 -1.42
N ARG A 44 -16.31 13.86 -0.35
CA ARG A 44 -15.15 14.74 -0.17
C ARG A 44 -13.84 14.05 -0.52
N ILE A 45 -12.95 14.79 -1.20
CA ILE A 45 -11.58 14.36 -1.47
C ILE A 45 -10.68 14.90 -0.37
N HIS A 46 -10.00 14.01 0.35
CA HIS A 46 -9.08 14.40 1.43
C HIS A 46 -7.62 14.53 0.95
N GLU A 47 -6.85 15.38 1.62
CA GLU A 47 -5.43 15.61 1.31
C GLU A 47 -4.51 14.44 1.68
N ALA A 48 -4.86 13.68 2.72
CA ALA A 48 -4.07 12.54 3.18
C ALA A 48 -4.51 11.24 2.50
N ALA A 49 -3.54 10.46 2.00
CA ALA A 49 -3.77 9.16 1.35
C ALA A 49 -4.64 8.21 2.21
N ALA A 50 -4.29 8.07 3.50
CA ALA A 50 -5.04 7.25 4.44
C ALA A 50 -6.52 7.69 4.58
N HIS A 51 -6.77 8.99 4.46
CA HIS A 51 -8.12 9.54 4.53
C HIS A 51 -8.87 9.32 3.20
N ARG A 52 -8.17 9.30 2.07
CA ARG A 52 -8.76 8.97 0.77
C ARG A 52 -9.20 7.52 0.70
N THR A 53 -8.38 6.55 1.11
CA THR A 53 -8.79 5.13 1.16
C THR A 53 -10.08 4.96 1.98
N ARG A 54 -10.12 5.54 3.19
CA ARG A 54 -11.30 5.49 4.07
C ARG A 54 -12.50 6.22 3.51
N GLY A 55 -12.30 7.42 2.98
CA GLY A 55 -13.35 8.23 2.37
C GLY A 55 -14.00 7.51 1.20
N LEU A 56 -13.20 6.88 0.33
CA LEU A 56 -13.72 6.10 -0.79
C LEU A 56 -14.49 4.87 -0.33
N CYS A 57 -13.97 4.15 0.67
CA CYS A 57 -14.67 3.01 1.25
C CYS A 57 -16.05 3.41 1.77
N GLN A 58 -16.14 4.53 2.49
CA GLN A 58 -17.42 5.04 3.01
C GLN A 58 -18.36 5.49 1.89
N ALA A 59 -17.87 6.21 0.88
CA ALA A 59 -18.66 6.63 -0.27
C ALA A 59 -19.26 5.43 -1.01
N LEU A 60 -18.44 4.41 -1.29
CA LEU A 60 -18.90 3.17 -1.96
C LEU A 60 -19.90 2.38 -1.11
N LYS A 61 -19.75 2.39 0.23
CA LYS A 61 -20.73 1.78 1.14
C LYS A 61 -22.07 2.51 1.15
N GLN A 62 -22.10 3.82 0.95
CA GLN A 62 -23.35 4.57 0.88
C GLN A 62 -24.11 4.33 -0.43
N ILE A 63 -23.38 4.03 -1.50
CA ILE A 63 -23.93 3.75 -2.84
C ILE A 63 -24.21 2.24 -3.03
N SER A 64 -23.99 1.41 -2.00
CA SER A 64 -23.81 -0.06 -2.06
C SER A 64 -25.04 -0.91 -2.42
N LYS A 65 -26.06 -0.37 -3.08
CA LYS A 65 -27.15 -1.20 -3.63
C LYS A 65 -26.65 -2.11 -4.78
N ALA A 66 -25.46 -1.83 -5.32
CA ALA A 66 -24.81 -2.60 -6.38
C ALA A 66 -23.71 -3.56 -5.84
N PRO A 67 -23.71 -4.86 -6.23
CA PRO A 67 -22.72 -5.85 -5.79
C PRO A 67 -21.23 -5.48 -6.00
N PRO A 68 -20.83 -4.77 -7.08
CA PRO A 68 -19.43 -4.36 -7.28
C PRO A 68 -18.96 -3.27 -6.32
N ALA A 69 -19.80 -2.29 -5.98
CA ALA A 69 -19.44 -1.24 -5.02
C ALA A 69 -19.16 -1.82 -3.62
N ALA A 70 -19.97 -2.80 -3.18
CA ALA A 70 -19.75 -3.51 -1.92
C ALA A 70 -18.43 -4.30 -1.91
N ARG A 71 -18.11 -5.01 -2.99
CA ARG A 71 -16.83 -5.74 -3.13
C ARG A 71 -15.63 -4.79 -3.15
N ALA A 72 -15.74 -3.67 -3.86
CA ALA A 72 -14.71 -2.64 -3.89
C ALA A 72 -14.48 -2.04 -2.49
N ALA A 73 -15.54 -1.76 -1.73
CA ALA A 73 -15.43 -1.27 -0.36
C ALA A 73 -14.71 -2.26 0.57
N ALA A 74 -15.03 -3.56 0.50
CA ALA A 74 -14.34 -4.60 1.28
C ALA A 74 -12.85 -4.73 0.89
N SER A 75 -12.54 -4.61 -0.40
CA SER A 75 -11.15 -4.60 -0.88
C SER A 75 -10.38 -3.38 -0.37
N LEU A 76 -11.02 -2.22 -0.26
CA LEU A 76 -10.41 -1.00 0.32
C LEU A 76 -10.13 -1.16 1.81
N GLU A 77 -10.99 -1.84 2.58
CA GLU A 77 -10.73 -2.13 3.99
C GLU A 77 -9.50 -3.01 4.16
N THR A 78 -9.38 -4.04 3.33
CA THR A 78 -8.20 -4.92 3.33
C THR A 78 -6.94 -4.13 2.94
N TRP A 79 -7.04 -3.28 1.92
CA TRP A 79 -5.95 -2.42 1.49
C TRP A 79 -5.55 -1.39 2.56
N ALA A 80 -6.50 -0.82 3.29
CA ALA A 80 -6.23 0.14 4.36
C ALA A 80 -5.34 -0.46 5.48
N LEU A 81 -5.42 -1.77 5.72
CA LEU A 81 -4.54 -2.46 6.67
C LEU A 81 -3.06 -2.45 6.21
N ARG A 82 -2.82 -2.34 4.90
CA ARG A 82 -1.48 -2.26 4.29
C ARG A 82 -0.83 -0.89 4.45
N GLU A 83 -1.57 0.16 4.83
CA GLU A 83 -1.04 1.52 4.95
C GLU A 83 0.08 1.64 5.99
N LYS A 84 -0.02 0.89 7.10
CA LYS A 84 1.08 0.83 8.08
C LYS A 84 2.35 0.25 7.45
N GLN A 85 2.21 -0.80 6.65
CA GLN A 85 3.33 -1.42 5.95
C GLN A 85 3.93 -0.46 4.92
N ARG A 86 3.10 0.30 4.18
CA ARG A 86 3.58 1.38 3.30
C ARG A 86 4.44 2.39 4.05
N ASN A 87 3.98 2.86 5.21
CA ASN A 87 4.74 3.83 6.01
C ASN A 87 6.05 3.25 6.51
N HIS A 88 6.05 1.98 6.91
CA HIS A 88 7.27 1.27 7.32
C HIS A 88 8.27 1.16 6.16
N LEU A 89 7.79 0.92 4.95
CA LEU A 89 8.64 0.90 3.76
C LEU A 89 9.09 2.30 3.33
N ALA A 90 8.25 3.33 3.49
CA ALA A 90 8.59 4.68 3.06
C ALA A 90 9.58 5.37 4.01
N HIS A 91 9.41 5.18 5.32
CA HIS A 91 10.16 5.91 6.35
C HIS A 91 11.19 5.05 7.08
N GLY A 92 11.24 3.74 6.78
CA GLY A 92 12.17 2.82 7.40
C GLY A 92 13.62 2.96 6.94
N CYS A 93 14.52 2.63 7.86
CA CYS A 93 15.95 2.49 7.63
C CYS A 93 16.30 1.00 7.48
N PHE A 94 16.99 0.65 6.39
CA PHE A 94 17.23 -0.73 5.99
C PHE A 94 18.68 -1.11 6.25
N THR A 95 18.90 -2.06 7.16
CA THR A 95 20.23 -2.67 7.37
C THR A 95 20.28 -4.00 6.63
N VAL A 96 21.03 -4.05 5.53
CA VAL A 96 21.11 -5.21 4.64
C VAL A 96 22.31 -6.09 5.00
N ARG A 97 22.12 -7.40 4.97
CA ARG A 97 23.17 -8.41 5.10
C ARG A 97 23.10 -9.38 3.92
N ALA A 98 24.19 -9.47 3.17
CA ALA A 98 24.37 -10.50 2.15
C ALA A 98 24.81 -11.82 2.82
N HIS A 99 24.15 -12.93 2.50
CA HIS A 99 24.58 -14.28 2.88
C HIS A 99 25.44 -14.89 1.75
N CYS A 100 24.98 -14.76 0.50
CA CYS A 100 25.72 -15.07 -0.72
C CYS A 100 25.22 -14.16 -1.87
N SER A 101 25.77 -14.28 -3.10
CA SER A 101 25.46 -13.34 -4.21
C SER A 101 23.98 -13.28 -4.62
N GLN A 102 23.15 -14.25 -4.23
CA GLN A 102 21.72 -14.28 -4.55
C GLN A 102 20.78 -14.37 -3.33
N ASP A 103 21.35 -14.38 -2.13
CA ASP A 103 20.58 -14.52 -0.90
C ASP A 103 20.95 -13.41 0.08
N TRP A 104 19.92 -12.64 0.45
CA TRP A 104 20.05 -11.49 1.32
C TRP A 104 18.93 -11.48 2.34
N ALA A 105 19.24 -10.91 3.49
CA ALA A 105 18.28 -10.56 4.52
C ALA A 105 18.47 -9.09 4.90
N PHE A 106 17.42 -8.45 5.40
CA PHE A 106 17.53 -7.11 5.94
C PHE A 106 16.71 -6.94 7.20
N VAL A 107 17.04 -5.92 7.97
CA VAL A 107 16.19 -5.42 9.06
C VAL A 107 15.68 -4.06 8.65
N ASN A 108 14.36 -3.90 8.64
CA ASN A 108 13.72 -2.60 8.53
C ASN A 108 13.48 -2.03 9.93
N GLU A 109 14.10 -0.88 10.22
CA GLU A 109 13.90 -0.14 11.46
C GLU A 109 13.05 1.10 11.20
N VAL A 110 11.99 1.27 11.98
CA VAL A 110 11.06 2.41 11.86
C VAL A 110 10.84 2.98 13.25
N THR A 111 11.01 4.29 13.40
CA THR A 111 10.65 5.02 14.63
C THR A 111 9.35 5.78 14.40
N GLU A 112 8.32 5.43 15.15
CA GLU A 112 7.05 6.17 15.19
C GLU A 112 7.02 7.06 16.44
N VAL A 113 6.63 8.32 16.30
CA VAL A 113 6.40 9.23 17.43
C VAL A 113 4.91 9.49 17.57
N ARG A 114 4.33 9.16 18.73
CA ARG A 114 2.92 9.44 19.04
C ARG A 114 2.79 10.00 20.45
N LYS A 115 2.06 11.11 20.60
CA LYS A 115 1.85 11.78 21.91
C LYS A 115 3.17 12.01 22.66
N ASN A 116 4.21 12.47 21.95
CA ASN A 116 5.58 12.67 22.46
C ASN A 116 6.31 11.41 22.95
N ILE A 117 5.81 10.22 22.64
CA ILE A 117 6.47 8.94 22.92
C ILE A 117 7.03 8.38 21.62
N ALA A 118 8.33 8.10 21.59
CA ALA A 118 9.01 7.47 20.47
C ALA A 118 9.03 5.94 20.66
N THR A 119 8.57 5.20 19.65
CA THR A 119 8.58 3.74 19.62
C THR A 119 9.33 3.29 18.37
N THR A 120 10.41 2.52 18.56
CA THR A 120 11.16 1.92 17.46
C THR A 120 10.75 0.46 17.27
N SER A 121 10.37 0.11 16.05
CA SER A 121 10.12 -1.27 15.63
C SER A 121 11.22 -1.75 14.68
N ARG A 122 11.70 -2.97 14.88
CA ARG A 122 12.64 -3.66 14.00
C ARG A 122 11.99 -4.90 13.44
N THR A 123 11.93 -5.01 12.11
CA THR A 123 11.34 -6.17 11.43
C THR A 123 12.40 -6.81 10.55
N PRO A 124 12.84 -8.05 10.85
CA PRO A 124 13.70 -8.80 9.95
C PRO A 124 12.92 -9.31 8.75
N TRP A 125 13.59 -9.39 7.61
CA TRP A 125 13.06 -9.91 6.35
C TRP A 125 14.11 -10.78 5.68
N THR A 126 13.71 -11.97 5.29
CA THR A 126 14.40 -12.78 4.29
C THR A 126 13.98 -12.35 2.89
N LYS A 127 14.79 -12.68 1.89
CA LYS A 127 14.42 -12.50 0.47
C LYS A 127 13.09 -13.17 0.13
N LEU A 128 12.84 -14.39 0.64
CA LEU A 128 11.61 -15.12 0.37
C LEU A 128 10.37 -14.38 0.89
N GLU A 129 10.43 -13.86 2.12
CA GLU A 129 9.34 -13.07 2.71
C GLU A 129 9.11 -11.77 1.94
N ALA A 130 10.19 -11.11 1.54
CA ALA A 130 10.14 -9.89 0.74
C ALA A 130 9.46 -10.15 -0.62
N ASP A 131 9.84 -11.22 -1.32
CA ASP A 131 9.25 -11.62 -2.60
C ASP A 131 7.77 -12.00 -2.44
N ALA A 132 7.41 -12.74 -1.40
CA ALA A 132 6.02 -13.10 -1.10
C ALA A 132 5.17 -11.85 -0.81
N PHE A 133 5.72 -10.91 -0.05
CA PHE A 133 5.07 -9.65 0.24
C PHE A 133 4.84 -8.82 -1.01
N LEU A 134 5.85 -8.65 -1.87
CA LEU A 134 5.70 -7.94 -3.15
C LEU A 134 4.61 -8.59 -4.03
N LYS A 135 4.61 -9.91 -4.14
CA LYS A 135 3.58 -10.65 -4.88
C LYS A 135 2.17 -10.37 -4.32
N SER A 136 1.99 -10.42 -3.00
CA SER A 136 0.69 -10.13 -2.38
C SER A 136 0.20 -8.70 -2.66
N ILE A 137 1.08 -7.69 -2.56
CA ILE A 137 0.73 -6.30 -2.89
C ILE A 137 0.31 -6.17 -4.36
N ILE A 138 1.03 -6.82 -5.28
CA ILE A 138 0.70 -6.76 -6.71
C ILE A 138 -0.70 -7.35 -6.97
N VAL A 139 -1.01 -8.50 -6.36
CA VAL A 139 -2.31 -9.16 -6.51
C VAL A 139 -3.43 -8.31 -5.92
N GLU A 140 -3.25 -7.84 -4.68
CA GLU A 140 -4.24 -7.01 -3.98
C GLU A 140 -4.49 -5.69 -4.74
N ARG A 141 -3.43 -5.01 -5.22
CA ARG A 141 -3.57 -3.80 -6.04
C ARG A 141 -4.37 -4.07 -7.31
N LYS A 142 -4.00 -5.10 -8.07
CA LYS A 142 -4.68 -5.41 -9.35
C LYS A 142 -6.15 -5.72 -9.13
N ASN A 143 -6.45 -6.49 -8.08
CA ASN A 143 -7.83 -6.79 -7.70
C ASN A 143 -8.60 -5.52 -7.32
N LEU A 144 -8.00 -4.66 -6.48
CA LEU A 144 -8.60 -3.38 -6.10
C LEU A 144 -8.89 -2.50 -7.32
N GLU A 145 -7.92 -2.31 -8.22
CA GLU A 145 -8.08 -1.52 -9.45
C GLU A 145 -9.23 -2.05 -10.33
N ALA A 146 -9.34 -3.37 -10.47
CA ALA A 146 -10.41 -3.99 -11.23
C ALA A 146 -11.78 -3.74 -10.60
N LEU A 147 -11.89 -3.88 -9.27
CA LEU A 147 -13.14 -3.65 -8.53
C LEU A 147 -13.55 -2.18 -8.54
N LEU A 148 -12.60 -1.24 -8.41
CA LEU A 148 -12.88 0.19 -8.50
C LEU A 148 -13.40 0.58 -9.89
N LYS A 149 -12.82 0.00 -10.95
CA LYS A 149 -13.29 0.22 -12.32
C LYS A 149 -14.72 -0.31 -12.53
N GLN A 150 -15.04 -1.49 -11.98
CA GLN A 150 -16.39 -2.05 -12.05
C GLN A 150 -17.39 -1.20 -11.25
N ALA A 151 -17.01 -0.75 -10.04
CA ALA A 151 -17.87 0.07 -9.21
C ALA A 151 -18.24 1.39 -9.90
N LEU A 152 -17.32 2.04 -10.61
CA LEU A 152 -17.61 3.26 -11.37
C LEU A 152 -18.52 3.05 -12.59
N ALA A 153 -18.54 1.85 -13.17
CA ALA A 153 -19.37 1.58 -14.35
C ALA A 153 -20.86 1.46 -13.99
N GLU A 154 -21.20 1.32 -12.70
CA GLU A 154 -22.56 1.09 -12.21
C GLU A 154 -23.10 2.26 -11.35
N VAL A 155 -22.30 3.31 -11.16
CA VAL A 155 -22.68 4.58 -10.52
C VAL A 155 -22.98 5.61 -11.59
#